data_AF-A0A556PQZ4-F1
#
_entry.id   AF-A0A556PQZ4-F1
#
_cell.length_a   1.000
_cell.length_b   1.000
_cell.length_c   1.000
_cell.angle_alpha   90.00
_cell.angle_beta   90.00
_cell.angle_gamma   90.00
#
_symmetry.space_group_name_H-M   'P 1'
#
loop_
_entity.id
_entity.type
_entity.pdbx_description
1 polymer ?
#
loop_
_entity_poly.entity_id
_entity_poly.type
_entity_poly.pdbx_seq_one_letter_code
_entity_poly.pdbx_strand_id
1 'polypeptide(L)'
;MKINPLNNPKINAYKPQVQQQQQQTQSKNQATDKVQISEEAKQLQQSNPIVEARQEKVENLKQEVQKGTYQLDPKQTAEKMVEFWNGR
;
A
#
# COMPACT_ATOMS: atom_id res chain seq x y z
N MET A 1 20.34 34.22 70.33
CA MET A 1 20.18 34.31 68.87
C MET A 1 20.00 32.91 68.30
N LYS A 2 18.94 32.68 67.52
CA LYS A 2 18.63 31.39 66.86
C LYS A 2 19.24 31.39 65.47
N ILE A 3 19.91 30.31 65.08
CA ILE A 3 20.43 30.15 63.72
C ILE A 3 20.01 28.75 63.24
N ASN A 4 19.04 28.69 62.34
CA ASN A 4 18.71 27.48 61.58
C ASN A 4 19.58 27.43 60.32
N PRO A 5 20.22 26.31 59.97
CA PRO A 5 20.88 26.19 58.68
C PRO A 5 19.82 26.08 57.58
N LEU A 6 19.91 27.00 56.61
CA LEU A 6 19.07 27.02 55.42
C LEU A 6 19.43 25.85 54.50
N ASN A 7 18.37 25.18 54.08
CA ASN A 7 18.26 24.17 53.04
C ASN A 7 19.18 24.46 51.83
N ASN A 8 20.05 23.53 51.46
CA ASN A 8 20.97 23.68 50.33
C ASN A 8 20.37 22.98 49.09
N PRO A 9 19.73 23.68 48.14
CA PRO A 9 19.24 23.04 46.92
C PRO A 9 20.42 22.73 45.99
N LYS A 10 20.61 21.45 45.67
CA LYS A 10 21.62 20.96 44.71
C LYS A 10 21.38 21.59 43.33
N ILE A 11 22.25 22.52 42.94
CA ILE A 11 22.27 23.17 41.63
C ILE A 11 22.73 22.14 40.59
N ASN A 12 21.80 21.50 39.88
CA ASN A 12 22.11 20.66 38.72
C ASN A 12 22.02 21.51 37.44
N ALA A 13 23.09 22.22 37.09
CA ALA A 13 23.13 23.17 35.96
C ALA A 13 23.19 22.53 34.55
N TYR A 14 23.16 21.20 34.41
CA TYR A 14 23.46 20.51 33.15
C TYR A 14 22.39 19.50 32.67
N LYS A 15 21.15 19.57 33.18
CA LYS A 15 20.07 18.69 32.70
C LYS A 15 19.26 19.17 31.47
N PRO A 16 19.20 20.45 31.06
CA PRO A 16 18.26 20.83 29.99
C PRO A 16 18.73 20.49 28.56
N GLN A 17 20.02 20.29 28.30
CA GLN A 17 20.50 20.03 26.93
C GLN A 17 20.24 18.60 26.43
N VAL A 18 20.28 17.60 27.32
CA VAL A 18 20.06 16.19 26.93
C VAL A 18 18.58 15.93 26.58
N GLN A 19 17.65 16.61 27.26
CA GLN A 19 16.22 16.50 26.96
C GLN A 19 15.85 17.16 25.62
N GLN A 20 16.51 18.27 25.23
CA GLN A 20 16.25 18.92 23.94
C GLN A 20 16.76 18.09 22.75
N GLN A 21 17.90 17.40 22.90
CA GLN A 21 18.39 16.49 21.85
C GLN A 21 17.46 15.28 21.67
N GLN A 22 16.87 14.74 22.74
CA GLN A 22 15.91 13.64 22.63
C GLN A 22 14.61 14.06 21.92
N GLN A 23 14.10 15.27 22.17
CA GLN A 23 12.91 15.81 21.49
C GLN A 23 13.14 16.08 20.00
N GLN A 24 14.35 16.48 19.59
CA GLN A 24 14.70 16.64 18.17
C GLN A 24 14.83 15.30 17.42
N THR A 25 15.13 14.19 18.10
CA THR A 25 15.18 12.87 17.45
C THR A 25 13.78 12.26 17.22
N GLN A 26 12.79 12.62 18.04
CA GLN A 26 11.40 12.12 17.91
C GLN A 26 10.59 12.86 16.84
N SER A 27 10.98 14.09 16.47
CA SER A 27 10.35 14.85 15.39
C SER A 27 10.78 14.42 13.98
N LYS A 28 11.68 13.43 13.88
CA LYS A 28 12.03 12.75 12.62
C LYS A 28 11.15 11.54 12.31
N ASN A 29 9.92 11.49 12.83
CA ASN A 29 8.86 10.76 12.13
C ASN A 29 8.53 11.55 10.87
N GLN A 30 9.41 11.41 9.87
CA GLN A 30 9.23 11.90 8.53
C GLN A 30 7.86 11.41 8.07
N ALA A 31 6.95 12.35 7.78
CA ALA A 31 5.72 12.03 7.09
C ALA A 31 6.11 11.40 5.75
N THR A 32 6.12 10.08 5.70
CA THR A 32 6.32 9.33 4.47
C THR A 32 5.04 9.50 3.65
N ASP A 33 5.15 9.93 2.41
CA ASP A 33 4.04 9.90 1.49
C ASP A 33 3.49 8.47 1.41
N LYS A 34 2.22 8.28 1.77
CA LYS A 34 1.52 7.00 1.70
C LYS A 34 0.46 7.10 0.62
N VAL A 35 0.60 6.29 -0.43
CA VAL A 35 -0.46 6.08 -1.42
C VAL A 35 -1.40 5.01 -0.89
N GLN A 36 -2.67 5.36 -0.68
CA GLN A 36 -3.72 4.42 -0.28
C GLN A 36 -4.67 4.17 -1.46
N ILE A 37 -5.01 2.90 -1.69
CA ILE A 37 -6.08 2.55 -2.63
C ILE A 37 -7.42 2.92 -2.00
N SER A 38 -8.25 3.67 -2.73
CA SER A 38 -9.60 4.08 -2.31
C SER A 38 -10.44 2.87 -1.87
N GLU A 39 -11.26 3.04 -0.83
CA GLU A 39 -12.19 2.01 -0.37
C GLU A 39 -13.17 1.61 -1.48
N GLU A 40 -13.61 2.59 -2.28
CA GLU A 40 -14.48 2.37 -3.45
C GLU A 40 -13.80 1.50 -4.51
N ALA A 41 -12.52 1.74 -4.79
CA ALA A 41 -11.75 0.94 -5.75
C ALA A 41 -11.58 -0.51 -5.27
N LYS A 42 -11.42 -0.73 -3.96
CA LYS A 42 -11.39 -2.08 -3.37
C LYS A 42 -12.74 -2.78 -3.48
N GLN A 43 -13.83 -2.06 -3.28
CA GLN A 43 -15.18 -2.62 -3.43
C GLN A 43 -15.46 -3.04 -4.89
N LEU A 44 -15.10 -2.19 -5.86
CA LEU A 44 -15.22 -2.52 -7.29
C LEU A 44 -14.39 -3.75 -7.70
N GLN A 45 -13.27 -4.00 -7.02
CA GLN A 45 -12.43 -5.18 -7.26
C GLN A 45 -13.03 -6.48 -6.68
N GLN A 46 -13.68 -6.41 -5.52
CA GLN A 46 -14.06 -7.59 -4.74
C GLN A 46 -15.31 -8.33 -5.25
N SER A 47 -16.27 -7.62 -5.84
CA SER A 47 -17.58 -8.18 -6.18
C SER A 47 -17.89 -8.10 -7.67
N ASN A 48 -17.01 -8.65 -8.51
CA ASN A 48 -17.20 -8.59 -9.95
C ASN A 48 -17.70 -9.93 -10.50
N PRO A 49 -18.99 -10.08 -10.90
CA PRO A 49 -19.52 -11.31 -11.51
C PRO A 49 -18.76 -11.73 -12.78
N ILE A 50 -17.97 -10.81 -13.34
CA ILE A 50 -16.97 -11.06 -14.38
C ILE A 50 -15.98 -12.16 -13.97
N VAL A 51 -15.66 -12.33 -12.68
CA VAL A 51 -14.68 -13.31 -12.20
C VAL A 51 -15.19 -14.74 -12.41
N GLU A 52 -16.46 -15.02 -12.12
CA GLU A 52 -17.05 -16.35 -12.31
C GLU A 52 -17.17 -16.71 -13.79
N ALA A 53 -17.71 -15.80 -14.60
CA ALA A 53 -17.80 -15.98 -16.06
C ALA A 53 -16.41 -16.17 -16.71
N ARG A 54 -15.38 -15.49 -16.18
CA ARG A 54 -14.00 -15.66 -16.62
C ARG A 54 -13.43 -17.02 -16.24
N GLN A 55 -13.78 -17.54 -15.06
CA GLN A 55 -13.30 -18.84 -14.59
C GLN A 55 -13.80 -19.98 -15.49
N GLU A 56 -15.09 -19.98 -15.83
CA GLU A 56 -15.67 -20.97 -16.76
C GLU A 56 -14.99 -20.91 -18.14
N LYS A 57 -14.86 -19.70 -18.70
CA LYS A 57 -14.20 -19.49 -19.99
C LYS A 57 -12.77 -20.02 -20.00
N VAL A 58 -12.00 -19.77 -18.94
CA VAL A 58 -10.61 -20.24 -18.82
C VAL A 58 -10.55 -21.76 -18.77
N GLU A 59 -11.48 -22.40 -18.07
CA GLU A 59 -11.49 -23.85 -17.96
C GLU A 59 -11.81 -24.53 -19.29
N ASN A 60 -12.78 -24.00 -20.05
CA ASN A 60 -13.09 -24.49 -21.40
C ASN A 60 -11.87 -24.36 -22.33
N LEU A 61 -11.18 -23.22 -22.32
CA LEU A 61 -9.98 -23.00 -23.12
C LEU A 61 -8.85 -23.98 -22.77
N LYS A 62 -8.63 -24.26 -21.48
CA LYS A 62 -7.63 -25.25 -21.06
C LYS A 62 -7.94 -26.63 -21.63
N GLN A 63 -9.21 -27.04 -21.60
CA GLN A 63 -9.61 -28.34 -22.15
C GLN A 63 -9.38 -28.40 -23.66
N GLU A 64 -9.71 -27.35 -24.41
CA GLU A 64 -9.46 -27.28 -25.86
C GLU A 64 -7.96 -27.35 -26.19
N VAL A 65 -7.13 -26.66 -25.41
CA VAL A 65 -5.66 -26.70 -25.57
C VAL A 65 -5.12 -28.10 -25.27
N GLN A 66 -5.56 -28.74 -24.18
CA GLN A 66 -5.15 -30.11 -23.84
C GLN A 66 -5.57 -31.14 -24.89
N LYS A 67 -6.76 -30.98 -25.47
CA LYS A 67 -7.27 -31.84 -26.54
C LYS A 67 -6.64 -31.55 -27.90
N GLY A 68 -5.86 -30.46 -28.02
CA GLY A 68 -5.29 -30.01 -29.29
C GLY A 68 -6.32 -29.47 -30.28
N THR A 69 -7.55 -29.17 -29.83
CA THR A 69 -8.63 -28.64 -30.66
C THR A 69 -8.71 -27.11 -30.62
N TYR A 70 -7.86 -26.46 -29.85
CA TYR A 70 -7.80 -25.00 -29.80
C TYR A 70 -7.31 -24.43 -31.12
N GLN A 71 -8.16 -23.64 -31.78
CA GLN A 71 -7.84 -22.97 -33.03
C GLN A 71 -7.45 -21.51 -32.77
N LEU A 72 -6.20 -21.18 -33.04
CA LEU A 72 -5.72 -19.81 -32.99
C LEU A 72 -6.30 -19.01 -34.17
N ASP A 73 -6.91 -17.86 -33.87
CA ASP A 73 -7.29 -16.86 -34.87
C ASP A 73 -6.37 -15.63 -34.72
N PRO A 74 -5.34 -15.51 -35.59
CA PRO A 74 -4.43 -14.36 -35.56
C PRO A 74 -5.11 -13.03 -35.85
N LYS A 75 -6.15 -13.02 -36.69
CA LYS A 75 -6.87 -11.80 -37.05
C LYS A 75 -7.66 -11.29 -35.85
N GLN A 76 -8.44 -12.17 -35.23
CA GLN A 76 -9.17 -11.82 -34.00
C GLN A 76 -8.23 -11.41 -32.87
N THR A 77 -7.07 -12.07 -32.75
CA THR A 77 -6.04 -11.69 -31.76
C THR A 77 -5.55 -10.27 -31.99
N ALA A 78 -5.18 -9.93 -33.23
CA ALA A 78 -4.73 -8.58 -33.58
C ALA A 78 -5.83 -7.53 -33.37
N GLU A 79 -7.08 -7.83 -33.74
CA GLU A 79 -8.23 -6.95 -33.49
C GLU A 79 -8.38 -6.66 -31.99
N LYS A 80 -8.36 -7.69 -31.14
CA LYS A 80 -8.47 -7.53 -29.68
C LYS A 80 -7.32 -6.76 -29.06
N MET A 81 -6.11 -6.94 -29.58
CA MET A 81 -4.96 -6.12 -29.19
C MET A 81 -5.24 -4.65 -29.51
N VAL A 82 -5.60 -4.35 -30.75
CA VAL A 82 -5.88 -2.98 -31.20
C VAL A 82 -7.01 -2.32 -30.39
N GLU A 83 -8.11 -3.04 -30.14
CA GLU A 83 -9.22 -2.59 -29.28
C GLU A 83 -8.74 -2.20 -27.87
N PHE A 84 -7.97 -3.08 -27.22
CA PHE A 84 -7.46 -2.86 -25.87
C PHE A 84 -6.62 -1.58 -25.75
N TRP A 85 -5.73 -1.32 -26.73
CA TRP A 85 -4.85 -0.15 -26.69
C TRP A 85 -5.49 1.14 -27.19
N ASN A 86 -6.46 1.05 -28.10
CA ASN A 86 -7.13 2.24 -28.65
C ASN A 86 -8.33 2.72 -27.83
N GLY A 87 -8.68 2.02 -26.74
CA GLY A 87 -9.79 2.40 -25.86
C GLY A 87 -11.16 2.39 -26.55
N ARG A 88 -11.32 1.59 -27.61
CA ARG A 88 -12.57 1.34 -28.32
C ARG A 88 -12.99 -0.11 -28.17
#